data_AF-A0A8J2L1H4-F1
#
_entry.id   AF-A0A8J2L1H4-F1
#
_cell.length_a   1.000
_cell.length_b   1.000
_cell.length_c   1.000
_cell.angle_alpha   90.00
_cell.angle_beta   90.00
_cell.angle_gamma   90.00
#
_symmetry.space_group_name_H-M   'P 1'
#
loop_
_entity.id
_entity.type
_entity.pdbx_description
1 polymer ?
#
loop_
_entity_poly.entity_id
_entity_poly.type
_entity_poly.pdbx_seq_one_letter_code
_entity_poly.pdbx_strand_id
1 'polypeptide(L)'
;ARKDNAVLHHWRRATDENREYPFAKFNKIMPVPDYSDSEYGSFLSREGWTKRQTDYLFDLCRRFDLRFTVIHDRWEKDIYGQKTMEDLKERYYEVAGLLIKNRAEPSMPEPKVFTYDAESERKRKEQLDRLWKRTPEQ
;
A
#
# COMPACT_ATOMS: atom_id res chain seq x y z
N ALA A 1 -5.54 15.77 12.93
CA ALA A 1 -6.55 15.04 13.72
C ALA A 1 -7.29 14.05 12.81
N ARG A 2 -7.99 13.05 13.35
CA ARG A 2 -8.79 12.12 12.53
C ARG A 2 -9.88 12.89 11.76
N LYS A 3 -10.27 12.39 10.59
CA LYS A 3 -11.34 12.97 9.75
C LYS A 3 -12.68 12.26 9.92
N ASP A 4 -12.69 11.11 10.57
CA ASP A 4 -13.93 10.50 11.03
C ASP A 4 -14.41 11.27 12.26
N ASN A 5 -15.72 11.42 12.43
CA ASN A 5 -16.32 12.11 13.59
C ASN A 5 -16.17 11.30 14.89
N ALA A 6 -15.11 10.50 15.01
CA ALA A 6 -14.81 9.69 16.18
C ALA A 6 -14.28 10.58 17.30
N VAL A 7 -15.03 10.66 18.40
CA VAL A 7 -14.64 11.39 19.60
C VAL A 7 -13.88 10.45 20.54
N LEU A 8 -12.63 10.80 20.85
CA LEU A 8 -11.79 10.06 21.80
C LEU A 8 -11.33 11.01 22.90
N HIS A 9 -11.34 10.53 24.14
CA HIS A 9 -10.85 11.28 25.29
C HIS A 9 -9.43 10.82 25.65
N HIS A 10 -8.59 11.75 26.09
CA HIS A 10 -7.25 11.47 26.58
C HIS A 10 -6.87 12.43 27.71
N TRP A 11 -5.98 11.99 28.60
CA TRP A 11 -5.46 12.85 29.67
C TRP A 11 -4.56 13.94 29.09
N ARG A 12 -4.85 15.19 29.44
CA ARG A 12 -4.02 16.37 29.10
C ARG A 12 -3.56 17.06 30.37
N ARG A 13 -2.42 17.75 30.32
CA ARG A 13 -2.06 18.70 31.38
C ARG A 13 -2.97 19.91 31.28
N ALA A 14 -3.39 20.47 32.42
CA ALA A 14 -4.19 21.70 32.46
C ALA A 14 -3.50 22.87 31.73
N THR A 15 -2.16 22.95 31.77
CA THR A 15 -1.36 23.96 31.06
C THR A 15 -1.40 23.84 29.53
N ASP A 16 -1.87 22.71 28.99
CA ASP A 16 -2.00 22.47 27.56
C ASP A 16 -3.41 22.83 27.04
N GLU A 17 -4.24 23.52 27.84
CA GLU A 17 -5.49 24.14 27.41
C GLU A 17 -5.28 25.06 26.18
N ASN A 18 -6.10 24.88 25.15
CA ASN A 18 -6.06 25.59 23.86
C ASN A 18 -4.87 25.31 22.92
N ARG A 19 -3.99 24.35 23.21
CA ARG A 19 -2.95 23.92 22.26
C ARG A 19 -3.51 22.94 21.22
N GLU A 20 -2.99 23.02 19.99
CA GLU A 20 -3.26 22.01 18.97
C GLU A 20 -2.85 20.62 19.49
N TYR A 21 -3.64 19.60 19.17
CA TYR A 21 -3.41 18.23 19.60
C TYR A 21 -1.97 17.79 19.27
N PRO A 22 -1.08 17.57 20.27
CA PRO A 22 0.36 17.42 20.03
C PRO A 22 0.73 16.27 19.10
N PHE A 23 -0.12 15.24 19.02
CA PHE A 23 0.11 14.07 18.17
C PHE A 23 -0.45 14.20 16.76
N ALA A 24 -1.19 15.28 16.44
CA ALA A 24 -1.73 15.51 15.09
C ALA A 24 -0.63 15.54 14.03
N LYS A 25 0.54 16.09 14.37
CA LYS A 25 1.72 16.17 13.49
C LYS A 25 2.30 14.82 13.07
N PHE A 26 2.03 13.76 13.84
CA PHE A 26 2.50 12.40 13.54
C PHE A 26 1.54 11.64 12.62
N ASN A 27 0.35 12.19 12.34
CA ASN A 27 -0.59 11.60 11.40
C ASN A 27 -0.11 11.85 9.95
N LYS A 28 0.84 11.03 9.49
CA LYS A 28 1.34 11.06 8.12
C LYS A 28 0.42 10.22 7.23
N ILE A 29 -0.20 10.87 6.25
CA ILE A 29 -1.04 10.23 5.24
C ILE A 29 -0.19 10.00 4.00
N MET A 30 -0.18 8.76 3.50
CA MET A 30 0.53 8.44 2.26
C MET A 30 -0.35 8.75 1.05
N PRO A 31 0.13 9.58 0.09
CA PRO A 31 -0.64 9.83 -1.12
C PRO A 31 -0.69 8.57 -1.99
N VAL A 32 -1.89 8.12 -2.29
CA VAL A 32 -2.17 6.99 -3.20
C VAL A 32 -2.71 7.57 -4.50
N PRO A 33 -2.09 7.29 -5.66
CA PRO A 33 -2.57 7.85 -6.92
C PRO A 33 -3.96 7.32 -7.28
N ASP A 34 -4.77 8.17 -7.88
CA ASP A 34 -5.99 7.77 -8.58
C ASP A 34 -5.69 7.49 -10.04
N TYR A 35 -6.50 6.64 -10.67
CA TYR A 35 -6.49 6.38 -12.10
C TYR A 35 -7.90 6.34 -12.65
N SER A 36 -8.07 6.72 -13.92
CA SER A 36 -9.34 6.63 -14.62
C SER A 36 -9.56 5.26 -15.24
N ASP A 37 -10.79 4.99 -15.65
CA ASP A 37 -11.14 3.78 -16.40
C ASP A 37 -10.41 3.72 -17.76
N SER A 38 -10.17 4.88 -18.39
CA SER A 38 -9.40 4.97 -19.63
C SER A 38 -7.94 4.59 -19.43
N GLU A 39 -7.28 5.12 -18.40
CA GLU A 39 -5.91 4.74 -18.05
C GLU A 39 -5.82 3.25 -17.73
N TYR A 40 -6.82 2.71 -17.02
CA TYR A 40 -6.88 1.28 -16.73
C TYR A 40 -6.90 0.43 -18.00
N GLY A 41 -7.81 0.75 -18.92
CA GLY A 41 -7.95 0.05 -20.18
C GLY A 41 -6.76 0.21 -21.12
N SER A 42 -6.06 1.34 -21.07
CA SER A 42 -4.93 1.61 -21.96
C SER A 42 -3.65 0.90 -21.56
N PHE A 43 -3.25 0.97 -20.28
CA PHE A 43 -1.92 0.49 -19.87
C PHE A 43 -1.84 -0.14 -18.49
N LEU A 44 -2.94 -0.25 -17.72
CA LEU A 44 -2.90 -0.91 -16.40
C LEU A 44 -3.45 -2.33 -16.40
N SER A 45 -4.08 -2.79 -17.49
CA SER A 45 -4.60 -4.16 -17.57
C SER A 45 -3.46 -5.18 -17.44
N ARG A 46 -3.67 -6.23 -16.64
CA ARG A 46 -2.67 -7.28 -16.40
C ARG A 46 -3.34 -8.63 -16.23
N GLU A 47 -2.72 -9.67 -16.76
CA GLU A 47 -3.16 -11.05 -16.55
C GLU A 47 -3.18 -11.42 -15.05
N GLY A 48 -4.24 -12.10 -14.62
CA GLY A 48 -4.43 -12.47 -13.21
C GLY A 48 -4.91 -11.34 -12.30
N TRP A 49 -5.17 -10.15 -12.85
CA TRP A 49 -5.73 -8.99 -12.15
C TRP A 49 -6.92 -8.38 -12.90
N THR A 50 -8.08 -8.39 -12.27
CA THR A 50 -9.26 -7.66 -12.73
C THR A 50 -9.21 -6.20 -12.27
N LYS A 51 -9.98 -5.34 -12.94
CA LYS A 51 -10.13 -3.95 -12.53
C LYS A 51 -10.68 -3.85 -11.11
N ARG A 52 -11.73 -4.62 -10.81
CA ARG A 52 -12.34 -4.65 -9.47
C ARG A 52 -11.34 -5.01 -8.36
N GLN A 53 -10.45 -5.98 -8.61
CA GLN A 53 -9.38 -6.32 -7.67
C GLN A 53 -8.40 -5.17 -7.49
N THR A 54 -8.02 -4.49 -8.57
CA THR A 54 -7.09 -3.35 -8.52
C THR A 54 -7.73 -2.17 -7.79
N ASP A 55 -9.00 -1.85 -8.08
CA ASP A 55 -9.76 -0.78 -7.45
C ASP A 55 -9.88 -1.03 -5.94
N TYR A 56 -10.21 -2.27 -5.55
CA TYR A 56 -10.30 -2.67 -4.15
C TYR A 56 -8.95 -2.61 -3.42
N LEU A 57 -7.86 -3.05 -4.06
CA LEU A 57 -6.51 -2.87 -3.53
C LEU A 57 -6.20 -1.39 -3.27
N PHE A 58 -6.54 -0.50 -4.20
CA PHE A 58 -6.29 0.93 -4.06
C PHE A 58 -7.16 1.59 -2.98
N ASP A 59 -8.40 1.13 -2.78
CA ASP A 59 -9.22 1.51 -1.62
C ASP A 59 -8.55 1.13 -0.30
N LEU A 60 -8.12 -0.13 -0.16
CA LEU A 60 -7.42 -0.58 1.04
C LEU A 60 -6.11 0.19 1.26
N CYS A 61 -5.35 0.46 0.19
CA CYS A 61 -4.14 1.28 0.24
C CYS A 61 -4.41 2.68 0.82
N ARG A 62 -5.52 3.33 0.45
CA ARG A 62 -5.93 4.63 0.99
C ARG A 62 -6.39 4.54 2.44
N ARG A 63 -7.15 3.51 2.77
CA ARG A 63 -7.72 3.32 4.12
C ARG A 63 -6.68 2.93 5.17
N PHE A 64 -5.61 2.25 4.75
CA PHE A 64 -4.60 1.70 5.65
C PHE A 64 -3.19 2.26 5.42
N ASP A 65 -3.07 3.43 4.76
CA ASP A 65 -1.80 4.14 4.56
C ASP A 65 -0.66 3.25 4.05
N LEU A 66 -0.95 2.40 3.04
CA LEU A 66 0.00 1.45 2.44
C LEU A 66 0.62 0.42 3.41
N ARG A 67 -0.02 0.17 4.55
CA ARG A 67 0.42 -0.88 5.49
C ARG A 67 0.03 -2.25 4.97
N PHE A 68 0.87 -2.82 4.08
CA PHE A 68 0.58 -4.07 3.38
C PHE A 68 0.28 -5.28 4.25
N THR A 69 0.78 -5.30 5.50
CA THR A 69 0.40 -6.34 6.48
C THR A 69 -1.08 -6.28 6.83
N VAL A 70 -1.61 -5.08 7.06
CA VAL A 70 -3.03 -4.84 7.33
C VAL A 70 -3.86 -5.03 6.06
N ILE A 71 -3.38 -4.53 4.91
CA ILE A 71 -4.07 -4.66 3.62
C ILE A 71 -4.25 -6.13 3.25
N HIS A 72 -3.21 -6.95 3.37
CA HIS A 72 -3.29 -8.39 3.10
C HIS A 72 -4.22 -9.13 4.07
N ASP A 73 -4.25 -8.72 5.33
CA ASP A 73 -5.17 -9.29 6.32
C ASP A 73 -6.64 -8.92 6.02
N ARG A 74 -6.89 -7.69 5.58
CA ARG A 74 -8.23 -7.19 5.22
C ARG A 74 -8.67 -7.55 3.81
N TRP A 75 -7.82 -8.20 3.02
CA TRP A 75 -8.16 -8.63 1.68
C TRP A 75 -9.26 -9.69 1.70
N GLU A 76 -10.38 -9.40 1.04
CA GLU A 76 -11.52 -10.31 0.91
C GLU A 76 -11.22 -11.47 -0.07
N LYS A 77 -10.52 -12.49 0.45
CA LYS A 77 -10.08 -13.67 -0.32
C LYS A 77 -11.23 -14.45 -0.95
N ASP A 78 -12.39 -14.48 -0.31
CA ASP A 78 -13.56 -15.21 -0.80
C ASP A 78 -14.17 -14.56 -2.05
N ILE A 79 -14.03 -13.24 -2.20
CA ILE A 79 -14.57 -12.48 -3.33
C ILE A 79 -13.51 -12.31 -4.42
N TYR A 80 -12.29 -11.97 -4.03
CA TYR A 80 -11.24 -11.56 -4.93
C TYR A 80 -10.15 -12.61 -5.14
N GLY A 81 -10.32 -13.80 -4.57
CA GLY A 81 -9.34 -14.87 -4.61
C GLY A 81 -8.13 -14.63 -3.71
N GLN A 82 -7.33 -15.67 -3.54
CA GLN A 82 -6.13 -15.60 -2.72
C GLN A 82 -5.02 -14.83 -3.44
N LYS A 83 -4.45 -13.83 -2.76
CA LYS A 83 -3.26 -13.09 -3.18
C LYS A 83 -2.27 -13.06 -2.02
N THR A 84 -0.99 -13.26 -2.31
CA THR A 84 0.06 -13.07 -1.30
C THR A 84 0.32 -11.58 -1.10
N MET A 85 0.96 -11.22 0.01
CA MET A 85 1.35 -9.83 0.26
C MET A 85 2.27 -9.28 -0.83
N GLU A 86 3.13 -10.14 -1.39
CA GLU A 86 4.03 -9.82 -2.50
C GLU A 86 3.23 -9.49 -3.76
N ASP A 87 2.19 -10.26 -4.08
CA ASP A 87 1.33 -9.99 -5.24
C ASP A 87 0.60 -8.64 -5.10
N LEU A 88 0.09 -8.32 -3.91
CA LEU A 88 -0.57 -7.04 -3.62
C LEU A 88 0.41 -5.86 -3.78
N LYS A 89 1.63 -5.99 -3.25
CA LYS A 89 2.68 -4.97 -3.39
C LYS A 89 3.10 -4.79 -4.83
N GLU A 90 3.38 -5.89 -5.51
CA GLU A 90 3.80 -5.88 -6.91
C GLU A 90 2.77 -5.15 -7.77
N ARG A 91 1.49 -5.48 -7.62
CA ARG A 91 0.42 -4.81 -8.36
C ARG A 91 0.33 -3.32 -8.07
N TYR A 92 0.41 -2.94 -6.79
CA TYR A 92 0.34 -1.52 -6.40
C TYR A 92 1.49 -0.71 -7.01
N TYR A 93 2.73 -1.18 -6.86
CA TYR A 93 3.91 -0.46 -7.34
C TYR A 93 4.03 -0.48 -8.86
N GLU A 94 3.58 -1.56 -9.52
CA GLU A 94 3.45 -1.61 -10.97
C GLU A 94 2.49 -0.52 -11.46
N VAL A 95 1.27 -0.45 -10.93
CA VAL A 95 0.28 0.56 -11.33
C VAL A 95 0.79 1.97 -11.05
N ALA A 96 1.31 2.22 -9.84
CA ALA A 96 1.86 3.52 -9.48
C ALA A 96 3.01 3.94 -10.40
N GLY A 97 3.91 3.01 -10.73
CA GLY A 97 5.03 3.27 -11.64
C GLY A 97 4.59 3.53 -13.08
N LEU A 98 3.59 2.78 -13.57
CA LEU A 98 3.02 3.00 -14.90
C LEU A 98 2.31 4.35 -15.00
N LEU A 99 1.57 4.75 -13.96
CA LEU A 99 0.94 6.08 -13.92
C LEU A 99 2.00 7.19 -13.94
N ILE A 100 3.07 7.06 -13.16
CA ILE A 100 4.17 8.02 -13.14
C ILE A 100 4.80 8.14 -14.53
N LYS A 101 5.08 7.01 -15.19
CA LYS A 101 5.70 7.01 -16.53
C LYS A 101 4.80 7.62 -17.60
N ASN A 102 3.52 7.24 -17.63
CA ASN A 102 2.60 7.66 -18.69
C ASN A 102 2.09 9.11 -18.50
N ARG A 103 2.14 9.63 -17.27
CA ARG A 103 1.81 11.04 -16.97
C ARG A 103 3.04 11.96 -17.00
N ALA A 104 4.23 11.43 -17.24
CA ALA A 104 5.44 12.24 -17.33
C ALA A 104 5.40 13.14 -18.57
N GLU A 105 5.68 14.43 -18.38
CA GLU A 105 5.83 15.36 -19.50
C GLU A 105 7.26 15.29 -20.06
N PRO A 106 7.44 15.27 -21.40
CA PRO A 106 8.77 15.18 -22.01
C PRO A 106 9.71 16.35 -21.67
N SER A 107 9.17 17.49 -21.24
CA SER A 107 9.89 18.70 -20.86
C SER A 107 10.45 18.65 -19.44
N MET A 108 9.99 17.70 -18.61
CA MET A 108 10.35 17.59 -17.20
C MET A 108 11.41 16.51 -16.98
N PRO A 109 12.24 16.61 -15.93
CA PRO A 109 13.18 15.56 -15.57
C PRO A 109 12.47 14.22 -15.36
N GLU A 110 13.11 13.13 -15.77
CA GLU A 110 12.53 11.79 -15.65
C GLU A 110 12.13 11.48 -14.20
N PRO A 111 10.87 11.10 -13.96
CA PRO A 111 10.40 10.85 -12.61
C PRO A 111 11.01 9.56 -12.07
N LYS A 112 11.40 9.58 -10.80
CA LYS A 112 11.92 8.39 -10.12
C LYS A 112 10.81 7.37 -9.90
N VAL A 113 10.81 6.31 -10.68
CA VAL A 113 9.87 5.19 -10.54
C VAL A 113 10.43 4.20 -9.53
N PHE A 114 9.69 3.96 -8.45
CA PHE A 114 10.02 2.90 -7.52
C PHE A 114 9.58 1.54 -8.10
N THR A 115 10.48 0.58 -8.12
CA THR A 115 10.20 -0.80 -8.54
C THR A 115 10.24 -1.72 -7.32
N TYR A 116 9.24 -2.60 -7.22
CA TYR A 116 9.19 -3.63 -6.19
C TYR A 116 9.55 -4.98 -6.79
N ASP A 117 10.63 -5.59 -6.30
CA ASP A 117 11.06 -6.92 -6.71
C ASP A 117 10.36 -7.99 -5.84
N ALA A 118 9.22 -8.47 -6.33
CA ALA A 118 8.44 -9.47 -5.63
C ALA A 118 9.15 -10.83 -5.55
N GLU A 119 9.93 -11.21 -6.56
CA GLU A 119 10.67 -12.47 -6.54
C GLU A 119 11.75 -12.48 -5.46
N SER A 120 12.51 -11.39 -5.35
CA SER A 120 13.53 -11.25 -4.32
C SER A 120 12.91 -11.34 -2.91
N GLU A 121 11.76 -10.70 -2.68
CA GLU A 121 11.06 -10.79 -1.39
C GLU A 121 10.50 -12.18 -1.10
N ARG A 122 9.99 -12.91 -2.12
CA ARG A 122 9.59 -14.32 -1.97
C ARG A 122 10.79 -15.19 -1.57
N LYS A 123 11.91 -15.09 -2.31
CA LYS A 123 13.15 -15.83 -2.03
C LYS A 123 13.69 -15.53 -0.63
N ARG A 124 13.66 -14.25 -0.21
CA ARG A 124 14.08 -13.83 1.13
C ARG A 124 13.23 -14.47 2.23
N LYS A 125 11.91 -14.52 2.05
CA LYS A 125 10.99 -15.17 3.01
C LYS A 125 11.21 -16.68 3.08
N GLU A 126 11.41 -17.33 1.94
CA GLU A 126 11.72 -18.77 1.88
C GLU A 126 13.02 -19.10 2.61
N GLN A 127 14.08 -18.31 2.42
CA GLN A 127 15.36 -18.51 3.12
C GLN A 127 15.22 -18.35 4.63
N LEU A 128 14.46 -17.33 5.07
CA LEU A 128 14.19 -17.12 6.50
C LEU A 128 13.42 -18.29 7.11
N ASP A 129 12.41 -18.80 6.41
CA ASP A 129 11.62 -19.95 6.86
C ASP A 129 12.47 -21.24 6.95
N ARG A 130 13.38 -21.45 5.99
CA ARG A 130 14.36 -22.55 6.07
C ARG A 130 15.25 -22.43 7.31
N LEU A 131 15.79 -21.23 7.59
CA LEU A 131 16.63 -21.00 8.76
C LEU A 131 15.85 -21.18 10.07
N TRP A 132 14.58 -20.77 10.09
CA TRP A 132 13.70 -20.91 11.25
C TRP A 132 13.40 -22.38 11.57
N LYS A 133 13.24 -23.21 10.54
CA LYS A 133 12.91 -24.63 10.64
C LYS A 133 14.12 -25.55 10.88
N ARG A 134 15.34 -25.00 10.95
CA ARG A 134 16.55 -25.82 11.18
C ARG A 134 16.46 -26.54 12.52
N THR A 135 16.83 -27.82 12.53
CA THR A 135 17.04 -28.58 13.78
C THR A 135 18.48 -28.42 14.26
N PRO A 136 18.81 -28.77 15.51
CA PRO A 136 20.17 -28.65 16.04
C PRO A 136 21.24 -29.44 15.28
N GLU A 137 20.86 -30.44 14.47
CA GLU A 137 21.80 -31.25 13.67
C GLU A 137 22.19 -30.62 12.31
N GLN A 138 21.65 -29.45 11.95
CA GLN A 138 21.90 -28.74 10.69
C GLN A 138 22.55 -27.36 10.91
#